data_AF-A0A7W0P8R8-F1
#
_entry.id   AF-A0A7W0P8R8-F1
#
_cell.length_a   1.000
_cell.length_b   1.000
_cell.length_c   1.000
_cell.angle_alpha   90.00
_cell.angle_beta   90.00
_cell.angle_gamma   90.00
#
_symmetry.space_group_name_H-M   'P 1'
#
loop_
_entity.id
_entity.type
_entity.pdbx_description
1 polymer ?
#
loop_
_entity_poly.entity_id
_entity_poly.type
_entity_poly.pdbx_seq_one_letter_code
_entity_poly.pdbx_strand_id
1 'polypeptide(L)'
;MTVRIGVAEDSYIPRRELHTVTADLVMDGEVAATINTILDPDQDSEARALVRELVSGLESGELEPTAGSIEPVVDRLPETGA
;
A
#
# COMPACT_ATOMS: atom_id res chain seq x y z
N MET A 1 5.90 -11.54 7.23
CA MET A 1 5.01 -10.42 6.91
C MET A 1 5.40 -9.86 5.54
N THR A 2 4.45 -9.42 4.74
CA THR A 2 4.70 -8.83 3.41
C THR A 2 3.76 -7.66 3.20
N VAL A 3 4.27 -6.55 2.66
CA VAL A 3 3.46 -5.42 2.17
C VAL A 3 3.35 -5.55 0.66
N ARG A 4 2.14 -5.45 0.13
CA ARG A 4 1.87 -5.42 -1.31
C ARG A 4 1.19 -4.12 -1.67
N ILE A 5 1.64 -3.47 -2.73
CA ILE A 5 0.95 -2.32 -3.31
C ILE A 5 0.58 -2.68 -4.74
N GLY A 6 -0.68 -2.50 -5.10
CA GLY A 6 -1.20 -2.86 -6.40
C GLY A 6 -2.59 -2.33 -6.64
N VAL A 7 -3.06 -2.44 -7.88
CA VAL A 7 -4.44 -2.09 -8.22
C VAL A 7 -5.38 -3.10 -7.57
N ALA A 8 -6.43 -2.61 -6.90
CA ALA A 8 -7.44 -3.43 -6.25
C ALA A 8 -7.98 -4.49 -7.23
N GLU A 9 -8.02 -5.77 -6.82
CA GLU A 9 -8.61 -6.81 -7.65
C GLU A 9 -10.12 -6.90 -7.40
N ASP A 10 -10.93 -6.34 -8.31
CA ASP A 10 -12.39 -6.53 -8.33
C ASP A 10 -12.79 -7.30 -9.60
N SER A 11 -13.35 -8.51 -9.42
CA SER A 11 -13.78 -9.37 -10.53
C SER A 11 -14.97 -8.83 -11.32
N TYR A 12 -15.70 -7.84 -10.78
CA TYR A 12 -16.85 -7.21 -11.44
C TYR A 12 -16.46 -5.99 -12.28
N ILE A 13 -15.24 -5.47 -12.12
CA ILE A 13 -14.75 -4.30 -12.85
C ILE A 13 -13.64 -4.75 -13.81
N PRO A 14 -13.73 -4.42 -15.11
CA PRO A 14 -12.65 -4.70 -16.05
C PRO A 14 -11.33 -4.09 -15.56
N ARG A 15 -10.22 -4.84 -15.65
CA ARG A 15 -8.89 -4.38 -15.19
C ARG A 15 -8.45 -3.00 -15.70
N ARG A 16 -8.99 -2.56 -16.84
CA ARG A 16 -8.71 -1.24 -17.43
C ARG A 16 -9.45 -0.08 -16.76
N GLU A 17 -10.47 -0.38 -15.97
CA GLU A 17 -11.33 0.57 -15.25
C GLU A 17 -11.03 0.58 -13.74
N LEU A 18 -10.11 -0.28 -13.29
CA LEU A 18 -9.62 -0.31 -11.92
C LEU A 18 -8.55 0.77 -11.76
N HIS A 19 -8.92 1.84 -11.07
CA HIS A 19 -8.03 2.97 -10.80
C HIS A 19 -7.56 3.04 -9.35
N THR A 20 -8.20 2.28 -8.44
CA THR A 20 -7.83 2.30 -7.03
C THR A 20 -6.61 1.44 -6.78
N VAL A 21 -5.54 2.05 -6.27
CA VAL A 21 -4.37 1.35 -5.75
C VAL A 21 -4.58 1.08 -4.25
N THR A 22 -4.31 -0.14 -3.82
CA THR A 22 -4.38 -0.56 -2.41
C THR A 22 -3.01 -0.97 -1.88
N ALA A 23 -2.84 -0.82 -0.58
CA ALA A 23 -1.78 -1.42 0.21
C ALA A 23 -2.37 -2.58 1.02
N ASP A 24 -1.93 -3.79 0.74
CA ASP A 24 -2.29 -4.99 1.49
C ASP A 24 -1.17 -5.39 2.44
N LEU A 25 -1.52 -5.57 3.71
CA LEU A 25 -0.67 -6.16 4.72
C LEU A 25 -0.97 -7.66 4.82
N VAL A 26 0.03 -8.48 4.53
CA VAL A 26 -0.08 -9.95 4.59
C VAL A 26 0.70 -10.49 5.79
N MET A 27 0.00 -11.17 6.69
CA MET A 27 0.54 -11.83 7.87
C MET A 27 0.16 -13.31 7.86
N ASP A 28 1.14 -14.19 8.10
CA ASP A 28 0.93 -15.66 8.12
C ASP A 28 0.23 -16.24 6.86
N GLY A 29 0.39 -15.57 5.72
CA GLY A 29 -0.21 -15.97 4.45
C GLY A 29 -1.62 -15.43 4.21
N GLU A 30 -2.19 -14.69 5.16
CA GLU A 30 -3.52 -14.08 5.07
C GLU A 30 -3.43 -12.55 4.98
N VAL A 31 -4.40 -11.93 4.29
CA VAL A 31 -4.53 -10.47 4.25
C VAL A 31 -5.10 -10.02 5.59
N ALA A 32 -4.26 -9.34 6.37
CA ALA A 32 -4.64 -8.80 7.67
C ALA A 32 -5.27 -7.41 7.57
N ALA A 33 -4.90 -6.63 6.56
CA ALA A 33 -5.49 -5.34 6.25
C ALA A 33 -5.34 -5.02 4.76
N THR A 34 -6.35 -4.34 4.20
CA THR A 34 -6.32 -3.71 2.88
C THR A 34 -6.70 -2.26 3.07
N ILE A 35 -5.83 -1.35 2.63
CA ILE A 35 -6.03 0.10 2.76
C ILE A 35 -5.93 0.72 1.37
N ASN A 36 -6.85 1.63 1.03
CA ASN A 36 -6.74 2.39 -0.21
C ASN A 36 -5.58 3.38 -0.09
N THR A 37 -4.83 3.56 -1.17
CA THR A 37 -3.82 4.61 -1.25
C THR A 37 -4.37 5.76 -2.09
N ILE A 38 -3.72 6.92 -2.02
CA ILE A 38 -4.02 8.03 -2.93
C ILE A 38 -3.34 7.91 -4.29
N LEU A 39 -2.62 6.81 -4.55
CA LEU A 39 -1.83 6.64 -5.76
C LEU A 39 -2.72 6.31 -6.97
N ASP A 40 -2.34 6.88 -8.11
CA ASP A 40 -2.82 6.46 -9.41
C ASP A 40 -2.04 5.23 -9.92
N PRO A 41 -2.62 4.40 -10.81
CA PRO A 41 -1.98 3.17 -11.29
C PRO A 41 -0.67 3.35 -12.06
N ASP A 42 -0.36 4.56 -12.54
CA ASP A 42 0.85 4.88 -13.29
C ASP A 42 1.99 5.44 -12.42
N GLN A 43 1.78 5.60 -11.10
CA GLN A 43 2.76 6.13 -10.16
C GLN A 43 3.70 5.05 -9.57
N ASP A 44 4.43 4.37 -10.45
CA ASP A 44 5.33 3.25 -10.09
C ASP A 44 6.44 3.64 -9.09
N SER A 45 7.02 4.84 -9.23
CA SER A 45 8.10 5.33 -8.36
C SER A 45 7.61 5.57 -6.94
N GLU A 46 6.45 6.20 -6.82
CA GLU A 46 5.76 6.54 -5.59
C GLU A 46 5.29 5.25 -4.91
N ALA A 47 4.71 4.31 -5.66
CA ALA A 47 4.34 3.00 -5.12
C ALA A 47 5.54 2.27 -4.51
N ARG A 48 6.71 2.28 -5.18
CA ARG A 48 7.94 1.68 -4.63
C ARG A 48 8.46 2.43 -3.42
N ALA A 49 8.34 3.76 -3.38
CA ALA A 49 8.72 4.56 -2.23
C ALA A 49 7.81 4.27 -1.03
N LEU A 50 6.50 4.17 -1.26
CA LEU A 50 5.52 3.81 -0.24
C LEU A 50 5.78 2.42 0.36
N VAL A 51 6.10 1.42 -0.47
CA VAL A 51 6.51 0.08 0.03
C VAL A 51 7.71 0.20 0.97
N ARG A 52 8.74 0.97 0.60
CA ARG A 52 9.95 1.12 1.42
C ARG A 52 9.66 1.81 2.74
N GLU A 53 8.85 2.88 2.72
CA GLU A 53 8.44 3.61 3.93
C GLU A 53 7.65 2.70 4.88
N LEU A 54 6.66 1.97 4.36
CA LEU A 54 5.86 1.03 5.13
C LEU A 54 6.70 -0.10 5.74
N VAL A 55 7.57 -0.74 4.93
CA VAL A 55 8.45 -1.80 5.43
C VAL A 55 9.38 -1.26 6.50
N SER A 56 10.02 -0.11 6.27
CA SER A 56 10.93 0.50 7.25
C SER A 56 10.23 0.82 8.57
N GLY A 57 9.05 1.43 8.53
CA GLY A 57 8.29 1.78 9.73
C GLY A 57 7.79 0.56 10.50
N LEU A 58 7.41 -0.51 9.79
CA LEU A 58 6.98 -1.76 10.42
C LEU A 58 8.18 -2.53 11.02
N GLU A 59 9.34 -2.53 10.37
CA GLU A 59 10.55 -3.18 10.87
C GLU A 59 11.17 -2.44 12.06
N SER A 60 11.10 -1.10 12.07
CA SER A 60 11.57 -0.28 13.20
C SER A 60 10.63 -0.34 14.41
N GLY A 61 9.38 -0.73 14.21
CA GLY A 61 8.32 -0.69 15.20
C GLY A 61 7.68 0.69 15.39
N GLU A 62 8.00 1.65 14.51
CA GLU A 62 7.33 2.96 14.46
C GLU A 62 5.88 2.85 13.96
N LEU A 63 5.62 1.85 13.10
CA LEU A 63 4.28 1.48 12.66
C LEU A 63 3.89 0.16 13.28
N GLU A 64 2.70 0.10 13.88
CA GLU A 64 2.08 -1.18 14.20
C GLU A 64 1.50 -1.82 12.93
N PRO A 65 1.44 -3.16 12.84
CA PRO A 65 0.88 -3.88 11.69
C PRO A 65 -0.66 -3.83 11.71
N THR A 66 -1.22 -2.63 11.75
CA THR A 66 -2.66 -2.35 11.82
C THR A 66 -3.04 -1.30 10.77
N ALA A 67 -4.28 -1.35 10.31
CA ALA A 67 -4.78 -0.37 9.34
C ALA A 67 -4.65 1.08 9.87
N GLY A 68 -4.96 1.33 11.15
CA GLY A 68 -4.91 2.66 11.73
C GLY A 68 -3.52 3.27 11.84
N SER A 69 -2.47 2.45 12.00
CA SER A 69 -1.08 2.94 11.93
C SER A 69 -0.61 3.17 10.50
N ILE A 70 -1.11 2.39 9.54
CA ILE A 70 -0.68 2.42 8.13
C ILE A 70 -1.41 3.52 7.33
N GLU A 71 -2.68 3.78 7.63
CA GLU A 71 -3.56 4.75 6.93
C GLU A 71 -2.90 6.13 6.75
N PRO A 72 -2.31 6.77 7.78
CA PRO A 72 -1.67 8.08 7.61
C PRO A 72 -0.51 8.10 6.61
N VAL A 73 0.15 6.96 6.40
CA VAL A 73 1.30 6.83 5.49
C VAL A 73 0.84 6.64 4.05
N VAL A 74 -0.28 5.95 3.82
CA VAL A 74 -0.82 5.71 2.48
C VAL A 74 -1.72 6.84 1.97
N ASP A 75 -2.18 7.72 2.86
CA ASP A 75 -2.98 8.91 2.57
C ASP A 75 -2.15 10.12 2.08
N ARG A 76 -0.85 9.93 1.89
CA ARG A 76 0.10 10.96 1.48
C ARG A 76 0.93 10.47 0.30
N LEU A 77 1.32 11.40 -0.57
CA LEU A 77 2.17 11.07 -1.71
C LEU A 77 3.61 10.94 -1.18
N PRO A 78 4.27 9.79 -1.35
CA PRO A 78 5.66 9.64 -0.93
C PRO A 78 6.56 10.61 -1.69
N GLU A 79 7.55 11.17 -1.01
CA GLU A 79 8.57 11.96 -1.69
C GLU A 79 9.49 11.01 -2.47
N THR A 80 9.41 11.05 -3.80
CA THR A 80 10.34 10.33 -4.67
C THR A 80 11.70 11.02 -4.57
N GLY A 81 12.60 10.48 -3.73
CA GLY A 81 13.97 10.96 -3.65
C GLY A 81 14.62 11.03 -5.03
N ALA A 82 15.14 12.21 -5.38
CA ALA A 82 15.86 12.50 -6.62
C ALA A 82 17.15 11.69 -6.78
#